data_AF-A0A448MSY7-F1
#
_entry.id   AF-A0A448MSY7-F1
#
_cell.length_a   1.000
_cell.length_b   1.000
_cell.length_c   1.000
_cell.angle_alpha   90.00
_cell.angle_beta   90.00
_cell.angle_gamma   90.00
#
_symmetry.space_group_name_H-M   'P 1'
#
loop_
_entity.id
_entity.type
_entity.pdbx_description
1 polymer ?
#
loop_
_entity_poly.entity_id
_entity_poly.type
_entity_poly.pdbx_seq_one_letter_code
_entity_poly.pdbx_strand_id
1 'polypeptide(L)'
;MLEMLKSWYARRLGDPQAMGLLAILLFGFIAIYFFGDLIAPLLIAIVLAYLLEMPINFLTKNLKLPRMLATIVIFGGFIGLATVFFLVLVPMLWNQTISLLSDLPAMFNKLNEWLLGLPEHYPELIDYSMVDAIFNSVREKILGFGESAVKLSLASIMNLVSLGIYAFLVPLMMFFMLKDKGELLQGVSRFLPRNRHLAFKVWTEMQQQIANYIHGKLLEI
;
A
#
# COMPACT_ATOMS: atom_id res chain seq x y z
N MET A 1 41.94 -15.94 2.27
CA MET A 1 40.53 -15.47 2.17
C MET A 1 39.94 -15.10 3.54
N LEU A 2 40.03 -15.97 4.55
CA LEU A 2 39.56 -15.68 5.91
C LEU A 2 40.27 -14.47 6.56
N GLU A 3 41.58 -14.29 6.36
CA GLU A 3 42.31 -13.11 6.90
C GLU A 3 41.95 -11.79 6.19
N MET A 4 41.58 -11.86 4.92
CA MET A 4 41.11 -10.72 4.14
C MET A 4 39.70 -10.30 4.60
N LEU A 5 38.82 -11.27 4.87
CA LEU A 5 37.53 -11.05 5.51
C LEU A 5 37.67 -10.51 6.94
N LYS A 6 38.60 -11.06 7.74
CA LYS A 6 38.85 -10.67 9.13
C LYS A 6 39.44 -9.26 9.25
N SER A 7 40.34 -8.89 8.34
CA SER A 7 40.93 -7.53 8.30
C SER A 7 39.98 -6.48 7.71
N TRP A 8 39.09 -6.87 6.79
CA TRP A 8 37.98 -6.03 6.31
C TRP A 8 36.94 -5.81 7.42
N TYR A 9 36.56 -6.88 8.14
CA TYR A 9 35.69 -6.83 9.31
C TYR A 9 36.30 -5.93 10.40
N ALA A 10 37.55 -6.15 10.81
CA ALA A 10 38.19 -5.36 11.85
C ALA A 10 38.32 -3.85 11.51
N ARG A 11 38.48 -3.50 10.23
CA ARG A 11 38.54 -2.09 9.79
C ARG A 11 37.17 -1.43 9.65
N ARG A 12 36.13 -2.16 9.24
CA ARG A 12 34.79 -1.60 8.98
C ARG A 12 33.85 -1.70 10.19
N LEU A 13 34.00 -2.75 10.99
CA LEU A 13 33.26 -2.99 12.25
C LEU A 13 34.05 -2.62 13.51
N GLY A 14 35.29 -2.15 13.35
CA GLY A 14 36.04 -1.53 14.45
C GLY A 14 35.55 -0.13 14.81
N ASP A 15 34.76 0.52 13.94
CA ASP A 15 34.13 1.81 14.25
C ASP A 15 32.88 1.60 15.12
N PRO A 16 32.86 2.10 16.37
CA PRO A 16 31.71 1.97 17.27
C PRO A 16 30.40 2.52 16.69
N GLN A 17 30.47 3.46 15.73
CA GLN A 17 29.28 4.00 15.07
C GLN A 17 28.72 3.05 14.00
N ALA A 18 29.60 2.35 13.26
CA ALA A 18 29.18 1.35 12.27
C ALA A 18 28.51 0.15 12.94
N MET A 19 29.04 -0.29 14.09
CA MET A 19 28.37 -1.30 14.92
C MET A 19 27.02 -0.83 15.45
N GLY A 20 26.91 0.44 15.85
CA GLY A 20 25.63 1.03 16.26
C GLY A 20 24.59 0.98 15.15
N LEU A 21 24.95 1.39 13.93
CA LEU A 21 24.06 1.31 12.77
C LEU A 21 23.67 -0.14 12.44
N LEU A 22 24.62 -1.07 12.44
CA LEU A 22 24.34 -2.49 12.18
C LEU A 22 23.43 -3.10 13.24
N ALA A 23 23.63 -2.78 14.51
CA ALA A 23 22.75 -3.24 15.59
C ALA A 23 21.31 -2.72 15.40
N ILE A 24 21.14 -1.45 14.99
CA ILE A 24 19.82 -0.87 14.71
C ILE A 24 19.15 -1.59 13.53
N LEU A 25 19.89 -1.81 12.45
CA LEU A 25 19.37 -2.48 11.25
C LEU A 25 18.99 -3.94 11.53
N LEU A 26 19.84 -4.70 12.24
CA LEU A 26 19.56 -6.08 12.61
C LEU A 26 18.36 -6.18 13.56
N PHE A 27 18.31 -5.32 14.58
CA PHE A 27 17.17 -5.27 15.50
C PHE A 27 15.88 -4.93 14.76
N GLY A 28 15.89 -3.91 13.90
CA GLY A 28 14.74 -3.53 13.08
C GLY A 28 14.29 -4.65 12.15
N PHE A 29 15.24 -5.34 11.49
CA PHE A 29 14.94 -6.48 10.63
C PHE A 29 14.30 -7.64 11.41
N ILE A 30 14.86 -8.00 12.57
CA ILE A 30 14.30 -9.05 13.44
C ILE A 30 12.89 -8.66 13.92
N ALA A 31 12.70 -7.40 14.32
CA ALA A 31 11.40 -6.90 14.76
C ALA A 31 10.36 -6.99 13.63
N ILE A 32 10.71 -6.60 12.41
CA ILE A 32 9.80 -6.71 11.25
C ILE A 32 9.55 -8.17 10.88
N TYR A 33 10.57 -9.03 10.92
CA TYR A 33 10.42 -10.43 10.55
C TYR A 33 9.50 -11.20 11.51
N PHE A 34 9.63 -10.98 12.82
CA PHE A 34 8.83 -11.69 13.83
C PHE A 34 7.52 -11.00 14.21
N PHE A 35 7.50 -9.66 14.22
CA PHE A 35 6.35 -8.87 14.68
C PHE A 35 5.70 -8.04 13.56
N GLY A 36 6.01 -8.34 12.29
CA GLY A 36 5.56 -7.59 11.11
C GLY A 36 4.06 -7.31 11.11
N ASP A 37 3.23 -8.34 11.31
CA ASP A 37 1.76 -8.20 11.31
C ASP A 37 1.25 -7.30 12.45
N LEU A 38 1.92 -7.31 13.59
CA LEU A 38 1.57 -6.49 14.76
C LEU A 38 1.98 -5.03 14.56
N ILE A 39 3.16 -4.79 13.98
CA ILE A 39 3.69 -3.44 13.76
C ILE A 39 3.26 -2.83 12.42
N ALA A 40 2.63 -3.62 11.53
CA ALA A 40 2.21 -3.17 10.21
C ALA A 40 1.38 -1.87 10.24
N PRO A 41 0.38 -1.68 11.13
CA PRO A 41 -0.36 -0.42 11.23
C PRO A 41 0.55 0.77 11.56
N LEU A 42 1.53 0.54 12.44
CA LEU A 42 2.51 1.56 12.81
C LEU A 42 3.37 1.93 11.60
N LEU A 43 3.92 0.94 10.88
CA LEU A 43 4.74 1.16 9.69
C LEU A 43 3.98 1.93 8.60
N ILE A 44 2.73 1.56 8.33
CA ILE A 44 1.86 2.26 7.38
C ILE A 44 1.66 3.71 7.84
N ALA A 45 1.38 3.93 9.13
CA ALA A 45 1.23 5.28 9.67
C ALA A 45 2.51 6.11 9.56
N ILE A 46 3.70 5.53 9.77
CA ILE A 46 4.99 6.23 9.58
C ILE A 46 5.11 6.75 8.15
N VAL A 47 4.86 5.88 7.17
CA VAL A 47 5.00 6.20 5.74
C VAL A 47 4.01 7.28 5.33
N LEU A 48 2.74 7.15 5.74
CA LEU A 48 1.72 8.13 5.40
C LEU A 48 1.93 9.47 6.12
N ALA A 49 2.27 9.45 7.40
CA ALA A 49 2.59 10.67 8.15
C ALA A 49 3.79 11.40 7.53
N TYR A 50 4.82 10.67 7.09
CA TYR A 50 5.94 11.24 6.37
C TYR A 50 5.52 11.94 5.07
N LEU A 51 4.61 11.34 4.30
CA LEU A 51 4.09 11.93 3.07
C LEU A 51 3.29 13.21 3.35
N LEU A 52 2.47 13.21 4.41
CA LEU A 52 1.67 14.36 4.83
C LEU A 52 2.50 15.47 5.51
N GLU A 53 3.70 15.18 5.98
CA GLU A 53 4.59 16.18 6.57
C GLU A 53 5.01 17.25 5.55
N MET A 54 5.08 16.87 4.27
CA MET A 54 5.43 17.78 3.17
C MET A 54 4.43 18.93 2.99
N PRO A 55 3.12 18.68 2.76
CA PRO A 55 2.13 19.76 2.67
C PRO A 55 1.97 20.52 3.98
N ILE A 56 2.13 19.88 5.16
CA ILE A 56 2.10 20.58 6.45
C ILE A 56 3.25 21.60 6.52
N ASN A 57 4.47 21.19 6.18
CA ASN A 57 5.63 22.07 6.16
C ASN A 57 5.48 23.21 5.15
N PHE A 58 4.86 22.94 4.00
CA PHE A 58 4.53 23.96 3.00
C PHE A 58 3.57 25.01 3.58
N LEU A 59 2.46 24.59 4.22
CA LEU A 59 1.52 25.52 4.85
C LEU A 59 2.16 26.32 5.99
N THR A 60 2.97 25.67 6.83
CA THR A 60 3.65 26.34 7.95
C THR A 60 4.70 27.34 7.47
N LYS A 61 5.50 27.02 6.44
CA LYS A 61 6.56 27.93 5.95
C LYS A 61 6.01 29.06 5.08
N ASN A 62 5.07 28.75 4.19
CA ASN A 62 4.62 29.71 3.18
C ASN A 62 3.45 30.57 3.69
N LEU A 63 2.50 29.98 4.40
CA LEU A 63 1.34 30.70 4.97
C LEU A 63 1.54 31.09 6.45
N LYS A 64 2.70 30.78 7.05
CA LYS A 64 3.03 31.07 8.45
C LYS A 64 1.99 30.55 9.46
N LEU A 65 1.26 29.49 9.10
CA LEU A 65 0.28 28.87 9.98
C LEU A 65 0.97 28.13 11.13
N PRO A 66 0.44 28.20 12.37
CA PRO A 66 0.96 27.40 13.47
C PRO A 66 0.83 25.92 13.11
N ARG A 67 1.88 25.14 13.42
CA ARG A 67 2.00 23.73 13.03
C ARG A 67 0.75 22.91 13.37
N MET A 68 0.14 23.15 14.53
CA MET A 68 -1.07 22.44 14.95
C MET A 68 -2.25 22.67 14.00
N LEU A 69 -2.47 23.91 13.53
CA LEU A 69 -3.53 24.21 12.57
C LEU A 69 -3.23 23.59 11.20
N ALA A 70 -1.98 23.68 10.74
CA ALA A 70 -1.56 23.04 9.49
C ALA A 70 -1.78 21.52 9.54
N THR A 71 -1.42 20.87 10.66
CA THR A 71 -1.68 19.44 10.88
C THR A 71 -3.18 19.13 10.85
N ILE A 72 -4.02 19.89 11.57
CA ILE A 72 -5.48 19.65 11.60
C ILE A 72 -6.10 19.78 10.21
N VAL A 73 -5.73 20.81 9.44
CA VAL A 73 -6.28 21.05 8.11
C VAL A 73 -5.86 19.94 7.14
N ILE A 74 -4.57 19.61 7.07
CA ILE A 74 -4.08 18.59 6.14
C ILE A 74 -4.57 17.20 6.54
N PHE A 75 -4.46 16.85 7.82
CA PHE A 75 -4.89 15.55 8.31
C PHE A 75 -6.41 15.38 8.20
N GLY A 76 -7.18 16.41 8.57
CA GLY A 76 -8.64 16.41 8.43
C GLY A 76 -9.07 16.29 6.97
N GLY A 77 -8.42 17.02 6.06
CA GLY A 77 -8.66 16.90 4.62
C GLY A 77 -8.32 15.50 4.09
N PHE A 78 -7.18 14.93 4.50
CA PHE A 78 -6.78 13.58 4.14
C PHE A 78 -7.78 12.53 4.62
N ILE A 79 -8.20 12.57 5.89
CA ILE A 79 -9.19 11.64 6.45
C ILE A 79 -10.55 11.82 5.78
N GLY A 80 -10.96 13.05 5.49
CA GLY A 80 -12.19 13.34 4.76
C GLY A 80 -12.18 12.73 3.35
N LEU A 81 -11.12 12.96 2.58
CA LEU A 81 -10.95 12.39 1.24
C LEU A 81 -10.89 10.86 1.28
N ALA A 82 -10.13 10.29 2.22
CA ALA A 82 -10.06 8.84 2.40
C ALA A 82 -11.44 8.25 2.73
N THR A 83 -12.21 8.90 3.61
CA THR A 83 -13.57 8.46 3.96
C THR A 83 -14.49 8.46 2.75
N VAL A 84 -14.49 9.53 1.94
CA VAL A 84 -15.27 9.59 0.69
C VAL A 84 -14.82 8.50 -0.27
N PHE A 85 -13.51 8.30 -0.42
CA PHE A 85 -12.95 7.27 -1.29
C PHE A 85 -13.42 5.86 -0.89
N PHE A 86 -13.30 5.51 0.40
CA PHE A 86 -13.66 4.17 0.89
C PHE A 86 -15.17 3.94 0.99
N LEU A 87 -15.97 4.95 1.33
CA LEU A 87 -17.42 4.80 1.50
C LEU A 87 -18.23 5.02 0.23
N VAL A 88 -17.68 5.70 -0.78
CA VAL A 88 -18.39 6.00 -2.04
C VAL A 88 -17.74 5.30 -3.22
N LEU A 89 -16.46 5.56 -3.49
CA LEU A 89 -15.81 5.07 -4.70
C LEU A 89 -15.60 3.55 -4.67
N VAL A 90 -15.08 3.00 -3.56
CA VAL A 90 -14.86 1.55 -3.43
C VAL A 90 -16.15 0.73 -3.59
N PRO A 91 -17.26 1.01 -2.87
CA PRO A 91 -18.49 0.23 -3.05
C PRO A 91 -19.11 0.44 -4.44
N MET A 92 -18.97 1.63 -5.03
CA MET A 92 -19.41 1.87 -6.41
C MET A 92 -18.65 0.97 -7.40
N LEU A 93 -17.32 0.92 -7.31
CA LEU A 93 -16.48 0.06 -8.16
C LEU A 93 -16.76 -1.42 -7.91
N TRP A 94 -17.00 -1.81 -6.66
CA TRP A 94 -17.35 -3.17 -6.29
C TRP A 94 -18.67 -3.60 -6.93
N ASN A 95 -19.73 -2.77 -6.77
CA ASN A 95 -21.04 -3.04 -7.36
C ASN A 95 -20.98 -3.05 -8.90
N GLN A 96 -20.20 -2.15 -9.50
CA GLN A 96 -19.96 -2.15 -10.95
C GLN A 96 -19.28 -3.44 -11.41
N THR A 97 -18.29 -3.92 -10.66
CA THR A 97 -17.58 -5.17 -10.98
C THR A 97 -18.52 -6.37 -10.88
N ILE A 98 -19.35 -6.44 -9.84
CA ILE A 98 -20.36 -7.51 -9.70
C ILE A 98 -21.39 -7.44 -10.84
N SER A 99 -21.88 -6.26 -11.21
CA SER A 99 -22.82 -6.08 -12.32
C SER A 99 -22.23 -6.57 -13.64
N LEU A 100 -20.98 -6.21 -13.93
CA LEU A 100 -20.29 -6.69 -15.13
C LEU A 100 -20.21 -8.23 -15.13
N LEU A 101 -19.84 -8.84 -14.01
CA LEU A 101 -19.75 -10.29 -13.88
C LEU A 101 -21.13 -10.97 -14.00
N SER A 102 -22.21 -10.36 -13.49
CA SER A 102 -23.57 -10.89 -13.63
C SER A 102 -24.14 -10.72 -15.04
N ASP A 103 -23.69 -9.70 -15.78
CA ASP A 103 -24.15 -9.42 -17.15
C ASP A 103 -23.36 -10.21 -18.19
N LEU A 104 -22.15 -10.68 -17.87
CA LEU A 104 -21.30 -11.49 -18.75
C LEU A 104 -22.02 -12.69 -19.39
N PRO A 105 -22.79 -13.54 -18.66
CA PRO A 105 -23.54 -14.63 -19.27
C PRO A 105 -24.56 -14.16 -20.31
N ALA A 106 -25.27 -13.06 -20.03
CA ALA A 106 -26.27 -12.51 -20.95
C ALA A 106 -25.61 -11.89 -22.20
N MET A 107 -24.48 -11.19 -22.02
CA MET A 107 -23.67 -10.69 -23.13
C MET A 107 -23.13 -11.84 -23.98
N PHE A 108 -22.70 -12.93 -23.34
CA PHE A 108 -22.22 -14.13 -24.02
C PHE A 108 -23.34 -14.83 -24.80
N ASN A 109 -24.53 -14.97 -24.24
CA ASN A 109 -25.68 -15.54 -24.95
C ASN A 109 -26.04 -14.73 -26.22
N LYS A 110 -26.02 -13.39 -26.15
CA LYS A 110 -26.21 -12.55 -27.34
C LYS A 110 -25.11 -12.73 -28.39
N LEU A 111 -23.88 -12.94 -27.94
CA LEU A 111 -22.76 -13.26 -28.80
C LEU A 111 -22.96 -14.63 -29.47
N ASN A 112 -23.52 -15.61 -28.76
CA ASN A 112 -23.90 -16.92 -29.31
C ASN A 112 -24.93 -16.79 -30.43
N GLU A 113 -26.02 -16.07 -30.16
CA GLU A 113 -27.10 -15.85 -31.12
C GLU A 113 -26.58 -15.17 -32.40
N TRP A 114 -25.67 -14.21 -32.27
CA TRP A 114 -25.01 -13.58 -33.41
C TRP A 114 -24.08 -14.55 -34.17
N LEU A 115 -23.29 -15.35 -33.45
CA LEU A 115 -22.40 -16.36 -34.04
C LEU A 115 -23.15 -17.51 -34.71
N LEU A 116 -24.33 -17.87 -34.24
CA LEU A 116 -25.20 -18.87 -34.89
C LEU A 116 -25.78 -18.38 -36.23
N GLY A 117 -25.75 -17.08 -36.50
CA GLY A 117 -26.05 -16.50 -37.81
C GLY A 117 -24.86 -16.51 -38.81
N LEU A 118 -23.63 -16.78 -38.35
CA LEU A 118 -22.46 -16.86 -39.23
C LEU A 118 -22.43 -18.12 -40.14
N PRO A 119 -22.82 -19.32 -39.66
CA PRO A 119 -22.92 -20.51 -40.51
C PRO A 119 -23.88 -20.36 -41.69
N GLU A 120 -24.93 -19.52 -41.57
CA GLU A 120 -25.83 -19.20 -42.69
C GLU A 120 -25.14 -18.41 -43.81
N HIS A 121 -24.07 -17.66 -43.48
CA HIS A 121 -23.33 -16.84 -44.44
C HIS A 121 -21.98 -17.42 -44.86
N TYR A 122 -21.36 -18.29 -44.05
CA TYR A 122 -20.03 -18.89 -44.31
C TYR A 122 -19.95 -20.39 -43.95
N PRO A 123 -20.74 -21.25 -44.61
CA PRO A 123 -20.84 -22.68 -44.28
C PRO A 123 -19.56 -23.51 -44.56
N GLU A 124 -18.60 -22.99 -45.35
CA GLU A 124 -17.33 -23.69 -45.66
C GLU A 124 -16.25 -23.51 -44.58
N LEU A 125 -16.40 -22.55 -43.65
CA LEU A 125 -15.36 -22.16 -42.69
C LEU A 125 -15.74 -22.41 -41.22
N ILE A 126 -17.03 -22.44 -40.89
CA ILE A 126 -17.52 -22.55 -39.50
C ILE A 126 -18.67 -23.55 -39.45
N ASP A 127 -18.50 -24.61 -38.65
CA ASP A 127 -19.53 -25.61 -38.37
C ASP A 127 -20.20 -25.34 -37.01
N TYR A 128 -21.50 -25.67 -36.89
CA TYR A 128 -22.29 -25.47 -35.68
C TYR A 128 -21.69 -26.19 -34.47
N SER A 129 -21.10 -27.37 -34.71
CA SER A 129 -20.45 -28.20 -33.69
C SER A 129 -19.24 -27.52 -33.02
N MET A 130 -18.52 -26.67 -33.76
CA MET A 130 -17.35 -25.95 -33.26
C MET A 130 -17.76 -24.72 -32.42
N VAL A 131 -18.84 -24.04 -32.81
CA VAL A 131 -19.42 -22.93 -32.05
C VAL A 131 -19.93 -23.44 -30.69
N ASP A 132 -20.68 -24.54 -30.67
CA ASP A 132 -21.21 -25.13 -29.44
C ASP A 132 -20.11 -25.61 -28.47
N ALA A 133 -19.03 -26.21 -28.98
CA ALA A 133 -17.92 -26.67 -28.15
C ALA A 133 -17.18 -25.50 -27.47
N ILE A 134 -16.95 -24.41 -28.20
CA ILE A 134 -16.33 -23.18 -27.66
C ILE A 134 -17.27 -22.55 -26.64
N PHE A 135 -18.56 -22.44 -26.95
CA PHE A 135 -19.55 -21.84 -26.05
C PHE A 135 -19.70 -22.60 -24.74
N ASN A 136 -19.77 -23.93 -24.78
CA ASN A 136 -19.90 -24.75 -23.58
C ASN A 136 -18.65 -24.64 -22.69
N SER A 137 -17.44 -24.67 -23.27
CA SER A 137 -16.19 -24.55 -22.50
C SER A 137 -16.01 -23.18 -21.84
N VAL A 138 -16.47 -22.09 -22.47
CA VAL A 138 -16.43 -20.74 -21.90
C VAL A 138 -17.52 -20.55 -20.84
N ARG A 139 -18.71 -21.11 -21.06
CA ARG A 139 -19.83 -21.06 -20.12
C ARG A 139 -19.48 -21.72 -18.78
N GLU A 140 -18.86 -22.90 -18.81
CA GLU A 140 -18.40 -23.58 -17.59
C GLU A 140 -17.39 -22.74 -16.81
N LYS A 141 -16.46 -22.07 -17.50
CA LYS A 141 -15.50 -21.17 -16.85
C LYS A 141 -16.17 -19.96 -16.22
N ILE A 142 -17.11 -19.31 -16.93
CA ILE A 142 -17.86 -18.16 -16.40
C ILE A 142 -18.64 -18.55 -15.14
N LEU A 143 -19.31 -19.71 -15.13
CA LEU A 143 -20.03 -20.22 -13.96
C LEU A 143 -19.08 -20.51 -12.79
N GLY A 144 -17.89 -21.07 -13.05
CA GLY A 144 -16.86 -21.29 -12.02
C GLY A 144 -16.31 -19.99 -11.41
N PHE A 145 -16.19 -18.92 -12.19
CA PHE A 145 -15.85 -17.58 -11.68
C PHE A 145 -16.97 -16.98 -10.83
N GLY A 146 -18.23 -17.20 -11.21
CA GLY A 146 -19.41 -16.75 -10.45
C GLY A 146 -19.48 -17.35 -9.04
N GLU A 147 -19.30 -18.67 -8.91
CA GLU A 147 -19.24 -19.32 -7.59
C GLU A 147 -18.07 -18.80 -6.73
N SER A 148 -16.92 -18.53 -7.36
CA SER A 148 -15.73 -18.03 -6.66
C SER A 148 -15.93 -16.60 -6.14
N ALA A 149 -16.62 -15.75 -6.92
CA ALA A 149 -16.98 -14.39 -6.51
C ALA A 149 -17.93 -14.40 -5.30
N VAL A 150 -18.90 -15.32 -5.25
CA VAL A 150 -19.82 -15.45 -4.11
C VAL A 150 -19.07 -15.91 -2.84
N LYS A 151 -18.17 -16.89 -2.96
CA LYS A 151 -17.32 -17.37 -1.84
C LYS A 151 -16.41 -16.27 -1.29
N LEU A 152 -15.87 -15.42 -2.15
CA LEU A 152 -15.08 -14.24 -1.73
C LEU A 152 -15.92 -13.25 -0.91
N SER A 153 -17.20 -13.06 -1.23
CA SER A 153 -18.07 -12.16 -0.47
C SER A 153 -18.28 -12.62 0.99
N LEU A 154 -18.37 -13.93 1.23
CA LEU A 154 -18.53 -14.51 2.58
C LEU A 154 -17.23 -14.42 3.39
N ALA A 155 -16.07 -14.66 2.77
CA ALA A 155 -14.76 -14.50 3.40
C ALA A 155 -14.46 -13.04 3.78
N SER A 156 -15.11 -12.08 3.13
CA SER A 156 -14.90 -10.65 3.35
C SER A 156 -15.34 -10.21 4.76
N ILE A 157 -16.30 -10.89 5.39
CA ILE A 157 -16.84 -10.52 6.71
C ILE A 157 -15.75 -10.58 7.80
N MET A 158 -14.90 -11.61 7.79
CA MET A 158 -13.80 -11.75 8.75
C MET A 158 -12.74 -10.66 8.54
N ASN A 159 -12.49 -10.27 7.29
CA ASN A 159 -11.55 -9.20 6.95
C ASN A 159 -12.06 -7.81 7.36
N LEU A 160 -13.38 -7.60 7.48
CA LEU A 160 -13.93 -6.32 7.90
C LEU A 160 -13.53 -5.94 9.34
N VAL A 161 -13.39 -6.91 10.24
CA VAL A 161 -12.95 -6.64 11.63
C VAL A 161 -11.50 -6.16 11.64
N SER A 162 -10.60 -6.86 10.95
CA SER A 162 -9.20 -6.45 10.83
C SER A 162 -9.08 -5.09 10.13
N LEU A 163 -9.85 -4.87 9.06
CA LEU A 163 -9.91 -3.60 8.35
C LEU A 163 -10.39 -2.48 9.27
N GLY A 164 -11.40 -2.73 10.10
CA GLY A 164 -11.90 -1.76 11.09
C GLY A 164 -10.83 -1.37 12.13
N ILE A 165 -10.06 -2.34 12.63
CA ILE A 165 -8.92 -2.07 13.51
C ILE A 165 -7.90 -1.18 12.80
N TYR A 166 -7.50 -1.52 11.58
CA TYR A 166 -6.53 -0.74 10.80
C TYR A 166 -7.06 0.67 10.48
N ALA A 167 -8.33 0.78 10.09
CA ALA A 167 -9.00 2.04 9.78
C ALA A 167 -9.06 2.99 10.97
N PHE A 168 -9.02 2.46 12.21
CA PHE A 168 -8.93 3.29 13.42
C PHE A 168 -7.48 3.56 13.83
N LEU A 169 -6.66 2.50 13.90
CA LEU A 169 -5.31 2.56 14.45
C LEU A 169 -4.36 3.40 13.59
N VAL A 170 -4.45 3.27 12.27
CA VAL A 170 -3.56 3.98 11.32
C VAL A 170 -3.79 5.49 11.39
N PRO A 171 -5.01 6.04 11.28
CA PRO A 171 -5.27 7.47 11.52
C PRO A 171 -4.82 7.97 12.88
N LEU A 172 -5.09 7.21 13.94
CA LEU A 172 -4.69 7.57 15.28
C LEU A 172 -3.16 7.74 15.37
N MET A 173 -2.41 6.74 14.90
CA MET A 173 -0.95 6.78 14.88
C MET A 173 -0.42 7.91 14.00
N MET A 174 -0.98 8.11 12.79
CA MET A 174 -0.60 9.22 11.91
C MET A 174 -0.76 10.57 12.60
N PHE A 175 -1.88 10.78 13.29
CA PHE A 175 -2.13 12.03 14.01
C PHE A 175 -1.05 12.31 15.07
N PHE A 176 -0.73 11.32 15.91
CA PHE A 176 0.34 11.46 16.90
C PHE A 176 1.71 11.67 16.25
N MET A 177 2.01 10.97 15.15
CA MET A 177 3.28 11.13 14.43
C MET A 177 3.44 12.51 13.78
N LEU A 178 2.35 13.12 13.32
CA LEU A 178 2.36 14.47 12.75
C LEU A 178 2.45 15.57 13.83
N LYS A 179 1.67 15.40 14.91
CA LYS A 179 1.55 16.36 16.01
C LYS A 179 2.75 16.32 16.95
N ASP A 180 3.08 15.15 17.47
CA ASP A 180 4.00 14.95 18.60
C ASP A 180 5.33 14.27 18.17
N LYS A 181 5.73 14.48 16.90
CA LYS A 181 6.93 13.88 16.28
C LYS A 181 8.18 13.96 17.17
N GLY A 182 8.43 15.12 17.77
CA GLY A 182 9.62 15.36 18.59
C GLY A 182 9.67 14.48 19.84
N GLU A 183 8.55 14.36 20.54
CA GLU A 183 8.44 13.53 21.76
C GLU A 183 8.55 12.04 21.42
N LEU A 184 7.90 11.61 20.34
CA LEU A 184 7.98 10.22 19.86
C LEU A 184 9.41 9.83 19.47
N LEU A 185 10.11 10.68 18.71
CA LEU A 185 11.50 10.44 18.33
C LEU A 185 12.42 10.43 19.56
N GLN A 186 12.20 11.31 20.54
CA GLN A 186 12.94 11.30 21.79
C GLN A 186 12.70 10.01 22.59
N GLY A 187 11.46 9.52 22.65
CA GLY A 187 11.12 8.24 23.27
C GLY A 187 11.86 7.06 22.63
N VAL A 188 11.79 6.94 21.31
CA VAL A 188 12.51 5.89 20.55
C VAL A 188 14.02 6.02 20.72
N SER A 189 14.54 7.25 20.79
CA SER A 189 15.96 7.51 21.02
C SER A 189 16.49 6.92 22.33
N ARG A 190 15.65 6.61 23.32
CA ARG A 190 16.10 5.99 24.57
C ARG A 190 16.42 4.50 24.42
N PHE A 191 15.79 3.83 23.45
CA PHE A 191 16.03 2.41 23.15
C PHE A 191 17.17 2.18 22.16
N LEU A 192 17.62 3.24 21.47
CA LEU A 192 18.70 3.19 20.49
C LEU A 192 20.09 3.14 21.16
N PRO A 193 21.07 2.41 20.59
CA PRO A 193 22.43 2.35 21.12
C PRO A 193 23.06 3.75 21.23
N ARG A 194 24.00 3.90 22.17
CA ARG A 194 24.62 5.20 22.50
C ARG A 194 25.42 5.78 21.31
N ASN A 195 26.03 4.92 20.49
CA ASN A 195 26.81 5.27 19.30
C ASN A 195 25.95 5.36 18.04
N ARG A 196 25.03 6.33 17.98
CA ARG A 196 24.03 6.48 16.91
C ARG A 196 24.32 7.59 15.89
N HIS A 197 25.46 8.27 16.00
CA HIS A 197 25.77 9.43 15.18
C HIS A 197 25.75 9.12 13.67
N LEU A 198 26.38 8.01 13.26
CA LEU A 198 26.33 7.55 11.88
C LEU A 198 24.89 7.24 11.41
N ALA A 199 24.07 6.60 12.25
CA ALA A 199 22.68 6.32 11.92
C ALA A 199 21.85 7.59 11.73
N PHE A 200 22.04 8.60 12.58
CA PHE A 200 21.39 9.90 12.43
C PHE A 200 21.84 10.65 11.18
N LYS A 201 23.14 10.59 10.85
CA LYS A 201 23.69 11.16 9.62
C LYS A 201 23.05 10.51 8.37
N VAL A 202 23.05 9.18 8.31
CA VAL A 202 22.42 8.42 7.21
C VAL A 202 20.92 8.74 7.12
N TRP A 203 20.22 8.79 8.25
CA TRP A 203 18.80 9.16 8.30
C TRP A 203 18.54 10.54 7.68
N THR A 204 19.35 11.53 8.05
CA THR A 204 19.20 12.90 7.54
C THR A 204 19.53 13.00 6.05
N GLU A 205 20.58 12.31 5.59
CA GLU A 205 20.93 12.23 4.17
C GLU A 205 19.82 11.55 3.36
N MET A 206 19.26 10.45 3.86
CA MET A 206 18.13 9.77 3.22
C MET A 206 16.88 10.66 3.15
N GLN A 207 16.54 11.36 4.24
CA GLN A 207 15.45 12.33 4.26
C GLN A 207 15.60 13.37 3.15
N GLN A 208 16.81 13.93 3.02
CA GLN A 208 17.10 14.95 2.01
C GLN A 208 16.97 14.37 0.59
N GLN A 209 17.47 13.16 0.35
CA GLN A 209 17.37 12.52 -0.96
C GLN A 209 15.93 12.16 -1.33
N ILE A 210 15.14 11.66 -0.38
CA ILE A 210 13.72 11.39 -0.60
C ILE A 210 12.98 12.69 -0.91
N ALA A 211 13.23 13.76 -0.16
CA ALA A 211 12.60 15.06 -0.41
C ALA A 211 12.98 15.62 -1.79
N ASN A 212 14.27 15.54 -2.16
CA ASN A 212 14.76 15.98 -3.47
C ASN A 212 14.15 15.15 -4.61
N TYR A 213 14.05 13.83 -4.45
CA TYR A 213 13.43 12.94 -5.43
C TYR A 213 11.94 13.25 -5.63
N ILE A 214 11.19 13.42 -4.54
CA ILE A 214 9.76 13.76 -4.62
C ILE A 214 9.57 15.14 -5.28
N HIS A 215 10.36 16.16 -4.90
CA HIS A 215 10.31 17.47 -5.56
C HIS A 215 10.67 17.39 -7.05
N GLY A 216 11.73 16.67 -7.39
CA GLY A 216 12.15 16.48 -8.78
C GLY A 216 11.06 15.80 -9.60
N LYS A 217 10.46 14.73 -9.07
CA LYS A 217 9.41 13.98 -9.76
C LYS A 217 8.12 14.76 -9.92
N LEU A 218 7.74 15.59 -8.94
CA LEU A 218 6.55 16.44 -9.03
C LEU A 218 6.70 17.60 -10.02
N LEU A 219 7.91 18.08 -10.27
CA LEU A 219 8.18 19.15 -11.26
C LEU A 219 8.36 18.60 -12.69
N GLU A 220 8.63 17.31 -12.83
CA GLU A 220 8.79 16.62 -14.12
C GLU A 220 7.44 16.23 -14.76
N ILE A 221 6.37 16.15 -13.97
CA ILE A 221 5.00 15.79 -14.40
C ILE A 221 4.21 17.07 -14.67
#